data_AF-A0A7S6REP7-F1
#
_entry.id   AF-A0A7S6REP7-F1
#
_cell.length_a   1.000
_cell.length_b   1.000
_cell.length_c   1.000
_cell.angle_alpha   90.00
_cell.angle_beta   90.00
_cell.angle_gamma   90.00
#
_symmetry.space_group_name_H-M   'P 1'
#
loop_
_entity.id
_entity.type
_entity.pdbx_description
1 polymer ?
#
loop_
_entity_poly.entity_id
_entity_poly.type
_entity_poly.pdbx_seq_one_letter_code
_entity_poly.pdbx_strand_id
1 'polypeptide(L)' 'MQQIFLLREGEYVQVQNSPTFGDLPVIEGILQFLKLSEIEVASAARRAFRQWLRSLLGG' A
#
# COMPACT_ATOMS: atom_id res chain seq x y z
N MET A 1 12.73 0.44 -10.84
CA MET A 1 12.02 1.17 -9.77
C MET A 1 10.54 1.14 -10.11
N GLN A 2 9.68 0.58 -9.26
CA GLN A 2 8.23 0.67 -9.47
C GLN A 2 7.73 2.07 -9.12
N GLN A 3 6.72 2.54 -9.85
CA GLN A 3 6.12 3.85 -9.68
C GLN A 3 4.62 3.69 -9.51
N ILE A 4 4.02 4.52 -8.67
CA ILE A 4 2.59 4.53 -8.42
C ILE A 4 2.07 5.92 -8.72
N PHE A 5 0.99 5.95 -9.50
CA PHE A 5 0.32 7.18 -9.90
C PHE A 5 -1.11 7.15 -9.35
N LEU A 6 -1.54 8.26 -8.76
CA LEU A 6 -2.91 8.45 -8.32
C LEU A 6 -3.61 9.44 -9.25
N LEU A 7 -4.85 9.14 -9.62
CA LEU A 7 -5.70 10.08 -10.33
C LEU A 7 -6.17 11.17 -9.36
N ARG A 8 -5.81 12.42 -9.64
CA ARG A 8 -6.22 13.62 -8.90
C ARG A 8 -6.59 14.70 -9.89
N GLU A 9 -7.79 15.28 -9.73
CA GLU A 9 -8.24 16.42 -10.54
C GLU A 9 -8.14 16.20 -12.07
N GLY A 10 -8.25 14.94 -12.52
CA GLY A 10 -8.14 14.57 -13.93
C GLY A 10 -6.72 14.23 -14.41
N GLU A 11 -5.72 14.32 -13.54
CA GLU A 11 -4.32 14.04 -13.86
C GLU A 11 -3.73 12.90 -13.02
N TYR A 12 -2.77 12.16 -13.60
CA TYR A 12 -2.03 11.12 -12.90
C TYR A 12 -0.79 11.72 -12.22
N VAL A 13 -0.81 11.79 -10.90
CA VAL A 13 0.29 12.32 -10.09
C VAL A 13 1.09 11.18 -9.50
N GLN A 14 2.41 11.19 -9.72
CA GLN A 14 3.31 10.22 -9.10
C GLN A 14 3.36 10.46 -7.60
N VAL A 15 3.19 9.39 -6.82
CA VAL A 15 3.27 9.46 -5.35
C VAL A 15 4.26 8.45 -4.81
N GLN A 16 4.97 8.86 -3.75
CA GLN A 16 5.82 7.96 -2.96
C GLN A 16 5.10 7.53 -1.68
N ASN A 17 4.35 8.45 -1.07
CA ASN A 17 3.64 8.25 0.19
C ASN A 17 2.12 8.38 -0.01
N SER A 18 1.36 7.87 0.96
CA SER A 18 -0.09 7.90 0.91
C SER A 18 -0.56 9.32 1.18
N PRO A 19 -1.30 9.94 0.26
CA PRO A 19 -1.82 11.27 0.53
C PRO A 19 -2.99 11.25 1.52
N THR A 20 -3.47 10.06 1.91
CA THR A 20 -4.54 9.86 2.90
C THR A 20 -3.98 9.42 4.24
N PHE A 21 -2.93 8.57 4.24
CA PHE A 21 -2.37 7.97 5.44
C PHE A 21 -0.94 8.48 5.68
N GLY A 22 -0.80 9.77 6.01
CA GLY A 22 0.46 10.39 6.44
C GLY A 22 1.68 9.99 5.59
N ASP A 23 2.78 9.65 6.26
CA ASP A 23 4.03 9.23 5.61
C ASP A 23 4.06 7.76 5.19
N LEU A 24 2.90 7.11 5.04
CA LEU A 24 2.85 5.69 4.71
C LEU A 24 3.45 5.43 3.31
N PRO A 25 4.51 4.61 3.18
CA PRO A 25 5.15 4.34 1.89
C PRO A 25 4.26 3.43 1.04
N VAL A 26 3.62 4.00 0.02
CA VAL A 26 2.60 3.30 -0.79
C VAL A 26 3.21 2.19 -1.63
N ILE A 27 4.40 2.44 -2.19
CA ILE A 27 5.12 1.47 -3.00
C ILE A 27 5.47 0.23 -2.16
N GLU A 28 6.01 0.43 -0.96
CA GLU A 28 6.40 -0.67 -0.07
C GLU A 28 5.17 -1.50 0.36
N GLY A 29 4.09 -0.83 0.76
CA GLY A 29 2.85 -1.51 1.16
C GLY A 29 2.22 -2.33 0.04
N ILE A 30 2.16 -1.77 -1.17
CA ILE A 30 1.58 -2.47 -2.33
C ILE A 30 2.47 -3.64 -2.75
N LEU A 31 3.79 -3.45 -2.79
CA LEU A 31 4.74 -4.52 -3.09
C LEU A 31 4.63 -5.69 -2.10
N GLN A 32 4.55 -5.39 -0.80
CA GLN A 32 4.40 -6.41 0.22
C GLN A 32 3.07 -7.15 0.08
N PHE A 33 1.97 -6.45 -0.20
CA PHE A 33 0.66 -7.06 -0.43
C PHE A 33 0.64 -7.95 -1.68
N LEU A 34 1.24 -7.50 -2.79
CA LEU A 34 1.33 -8.28 -4.02
C LEU A 34 2.10 -9.58 -3.79
N LYS A 35 3.28 -9.50 -3.16
CA LYS A 35 4.11 -10.66 -2.84
C LYS A 35 3.36 -11.69 -1.95
N LEU A 36 2.60 -11.21 -0.97
CA LEU A 36 1.80 -12.08 -0.11
C LEU A 36 0.61 -12.68 -0.88
N SER A 37 -0.03 -11.92 -1.77
CA SER A 37 -1.20 -12.38 -2.53
C SER A 37 -0.87 -13.45 -3.58
N GLU A 38 0.40 -13.56 -4.00
CA GLU A 38 0.86 -14.62 -4.90
C GLU A 38 0.96 -15.99 -4.21
N ILE A 39 1.15 -16.00 -2.89
CA ILE A 39 1.47 -17.21 -2.11
C ILE A 39 0.28 -17.60 -1.21
N GLU A 40 -0.43 -16.62 -0.67
CA GLU A 40 -1.46 -16.81 0.34
C GLU A 40 -2.88 -16.73 -0.25
N VAL A 41 -3.84 -17.36 0.43
CA VAL A 41 -5.26 -17.15 0.13
C VAL A 41 -5.61 -15.68 0.40
N ALA A 42 -6.45 -15.09 -0.46
CA ALA A 42 -6.75 -13.66 -0.43
C ALA A 42 -7.19 -13.10 0.95
N SER A 43 -7.82 -13.92 1.80
CA SER A 43 -8.18 -13.53 3.17
C SER A 43 -6.96 -13.32 4.09
N ALA A 44 -5.94 -14.17 3.98
CA ALA A 44 -4.72 -14.10 4.75
C ALA A 44 -3.84 -12.92 4.31
N ALA A 45 -3.65 -12.73 3.00
CA ALA A 45 -2.91 -11.59 2.44
C ALA A 45 -3.52 -10.25 2.90
N ARG A 46 -4.85 -10.11 2.85
CA ARG A 46 -5.55 -8.92 3.35
C ARG A 46 -5.39 -8.71 4.86
N ARG A 47 -5.36 -9.79 5.66
CA ARG A 47 -5.17 -9.69 7.12
C ARG A 47 -3.77 -9.20 7.45
N ALA A 48 -2.75 -9.77 6.81
CA ALA A 48 -1.36 -9.37 6.98
C ALA A 48 -1.14 -7.90 6.61
N PHE A 49 -1.66 -7.47 5.47
CA PHE A 49 -1.59 -6.07 5.04
C PHE A 49 -2.22 -5.11 6.06
N ARG A 50 -3.40 -5.45 6.60
CA ARG A 50 -4.05 -4.63 7.64
C ARG A 50 -3.26 -4.60 8.95
N GLN A 51 -2.62 -5.71 9.34
CA GLN A 51 -1.77 -5.71 10.54
C GLN A 51 -0.54 -4.82 10.36
N TRP A 52 0.08 -4.88 9.19
CA TRP A 52 1.19 -3.99 8.84
C TRP A 52 0.76 -2.51 8.89
N LEU A 53 -0.37 -2.15 8.25
CA LEU A 53 -0.92 -0.79 8.32
C LEU A 53 -1.12 -0.31 9.78
N ARG A 54 -1.64 -1.17 10.66
CA ARG A 54 -1.84 -0.85 12.08
C ARG A 54 -0.52 -0.62 12.82
N SER A 55 0.52 -1.38 12.50
CA SER A 55 1.84 -1.17 13.13
C SER A 55 2.47 0.18 12.76
N LEU A 56 2.16 0.72 11.58
CA LEU A 56 2.69 2.00 11.11
C LEU A 56 1.90 3.20 11.61
N LEU A 57 0.59 3.06 11.80
CA LEU A 57 -0.28 4.17 12.17
C LEU A 57 -0.40 4.41 13.69
N GLY A 58 0.28 3.60 14.50
CA GLY A 58 0.08 3.54 15.95
C GLY A 58 -1.27 2.87 16.25
N GLY A 59 -1.22 1.65 16.77
CA GLY A 59 -2.42 0.86 17.07
C GLY A 59 -3.38 1.51 18.06
#